data_AF-A0A0C2FHS3-F1
#
_entry.id   AF-A0A0C2FHS3-F1
#
_cell.length_a   1.000
_cell.length_b   1.000
_cell.length_c   1.000
_cell.angle_alpha   90.00
_cell.angle_beta   90.00
_cell.angle_gamma   90.00
#
_symmetry.space_group_name_H-M   'P 1'
#
loop_
_entity.id
_entity.type
_entity.pdbx_description
1 polymer ?
#
loop_
_entity_poly.entity_id
_entity_poly.type
_entity_poly.pdbx_seq_one_letter_code
_entity_poly.pdbx_strand_id
1 'polypeptide(L)'
;MKVFFILPAVLATCLAKAVPLDGIVKAAAGYAYAVDLAVPVPLSGFSCMKKYGYKTVFLRGYDPTGAGRFDTNAVNNIRSANQAGLGTEVYMTPQPHSNKRGSEQFRELYEGLRSGKIQ
;
A
#
# COMPACT_ATOMS: atom_id res chain seq x y z
N MET A 1 27.54 -9.05 50.39
CA MET A 1 27.09 -10.08 49.44
C MET A 1 25.93 -9.60 48.54
N LYS A 2 26.04 -8.46 47.83
CA LYS A 2 24.98 -8.02 46.89
C LYS A 2 25.50 -7.51 45.53
N VAL A 3 26.82 -7.44 45.34
CA VAL A 3 27.45 -6.84 44.14
C VAL A 3 27.81 -7.88 43.08
N PHE A 4 27.88 -9.17 43.44
CA PHE A 4 28.38 -10.23 42.54
C PHE A 4 27.38 -10.74 41.48
N PHE A 5 26.12 -10.30 41.52
CA PHE A 5 25.09 -10.75 40.54
C PHE A 5 24.76 -9.71 39.46
N ILE A 6 25.30 -8.49 39.53
CA ILE A 6 24.96 -7.42 38.57
C ILE A 6 25.81 -7.54 37.29
N LEU A 7 27.09 -7.92 37.43
CA LEU A 7 28.03 -8.01 36.32
C LEU A 7 27.67 -9.04 35.22
N PRO A 8 27.18 -10.26 35.52
CA PRO A 8 26.85 -11.23 34.48
C PRO A 8 25.56 -10.89 33.72
N ALA A 9 24.60 -10.20 34.36
CA ALA A 9 23.34 -9.78 33.73
C ALA A 9 23.57 -8.66 32.70
N VAL A 10 24.45 -7.71 33.00
CA VAL A 10 24.82 -6.63 32.06
C VAL A 10 25.59 -7.20 30.86
N LEU A 11 26.52 -8.14 31.09
CA LEU A 11 27.30 -8.76 30.02
C LEU A 11 26.43 -9.58 29.05
N ALA A 12 25.37 -10.24 29.55
CA ALA A 12 24.42 -10.97 28.72
C ALA A 12 23.60 -10.05 27.79
N THR A 13 23.27 -8.83 28.22
CA THR A 13 22.59 -7.84 27.36
C THR A 13 23.51 -7.25 26.27
N CYS A 14 24.82 -7.21 26.50
CA CYS A 14 25.79 -6.72 25.52
C CYS A 14 26.12 -7.75 24.42
N LEU A 15 25.86 -9.04 24.65
CA LEU A 15 26.14 -10.15 23.72
C LEU A 15 24.90 -10.62 22.95
N ALA A 16 23.72 -10.07 23.24
CA ALA A 16 22.54 -10.31 22.44
C ALA A 16 22.76 -9.72 21.03
N LYS A 17 22.99 -10.59 20.04
CA LYS A 17 22.82 -10.20 18.63
C LYS A 17 21.40 -9.66 18.50
N ALA A 18 21.25 -8.42 18.04
CA ALA A 18 19.96 -7.92 17.60
C ALA A 18 19.39 -8.94 16.62
N VAL A 19 18.27 -9.57 16.97
CA VAL A 19 17.50 -10.34 15.99
C VAL A 19 17.20 -9.33 14.89
N PRO A 20 17.72 -9.49 13.66
CA PRO A 20 17.31 -8.62 12.58
C PRO A 20 15.80 -8.69 12.56
N LEU A 21 15.14 -7.52 12.52
CA LEU A 21 13.69 -7.47 12.47
C LEU A 21 13.29 -8.11 11.12
N ASP A 22 13.09 -9.43 11.12
CA ASP A 22 12.58 -10.18 9.98
C ASP A 22 11.20 -9.60 9.70
N GLY A 23 11.15 -8.68 8.74
CA GLY A 23 9.95 -7.89 8.52
C GLY A 23 10.09 -6.87 7.41
N ILE A 24 11.17 -6.07 7.39
CA ILE A 24 11.31 -5.04 6.35
C ILE A 24 11.80 -5.70 5.06
N VAL A 25 10.95 -5.75 4.05
CA VAL A 25 11.33 -6.23 2.72
C VAL A 25 12.33 -5.27 2.09
N LYS A 26 13.48 -5.79 1.66
CA LYS A 26 14.53 -5.02 0.98
C LYS A 26 14.67 -5.51 -0.45
N ALA A 27 14.28 -4.67 -1.40
CA ALA A 27 14.40 -4.99 -2.81
C ALA A 27 15.88 -4.99 -3.25
N ALA A 28 16.18 -5.74 -4.31
CA ALA A 28 17.48 -5.69 -4.98
C ALA A 28 17.77 -4.26 -5.49
N ALA A 29 19.06 -3.94 -5.70
CA ALA A 29 19.46 -2.63 -6.19
C ALA A 29 18.76 -2.31 -7.53
N GLY A 30 18.15 -1.13 -7.62
CA GLY A 30 17.35 -0.70 -8.78
C GLY A 30 15.89 -1.13 -8.77
N TYR A 31 15.45 -1.93 -7.78
CA TYR A 31 14.06 -2.37 -7.64
C TYR A 31 13.40 -1.77 -6.40
N ALA A 32 12.06 -1.77 -6.40
CA ALA A 32 11.23 -1.42 -5.25
C ALA A 32 10.05 -2.39 -5.16
N TYR A 33 9.59 -2.65 -3.94
CA TYR A 33 8.37 -3.42 -3.73
C TYR A 33 7.13 -2.54 -3.84
N ALA A 34 6.13 -3.07 -4.53
CA ALA A 34 4.80 -2.50 -4.63
C ALA A 34 3.74 -3.57 -4.41
N VAL A 35 2.50 -3.15 -4.15
CA VAL A 35 1.35 -4.03 -4.01
C VAL A 35 0.16 -3.46 -4.76
N ASP A 36 -0.58 -4.29 -5.48
CA ASP A 36 -1.86 -3.91 -6.07
C ASP A 36 -3.04 -4.27 -5.14
N LEU A 37 -4.05 -3.42 -5.09
CA LEU A 37 -5.19 -3.57 -4.20
C LEU A 37 -6.50 -3.21 -4.92
N ALA A 38 -7.50 -4.07 -4.76
CA ALA A 38 -8.86 -3.90 -5.29
C ALA A 38 -9.92 -3.75 -4.18
N VAL A 39 -9.49 -3.61 -2.93
CA VAL A 39 -10.34 -3.58 -1.73
C VAL A 39 -10.07 -2.31 -0.90
N PRO A 40 -11.02 -1.87 -0.06
CA PRO A 40 -10.77 -0.76 0.86
C PRO A 40 -9.66 -1.12 1.85
N VAL A 41 -8.70 -0.22 2.03
CA VAL A 41 -7.60 -0.36 3.00
C VAL A 41 -7.52 0.90 3.85
N PRO A 42 -7.55 0.79 5.20
CA PRO A 42 -7.44 1.95 6.07
C PRO A 42 -6.02 2.51 6.09
N LEU A 43 -5.85 3.76 6.56
CA LEU A 43 -4.54 4.39 6.75
C LEU A 43 -3.56 3.50 7.52
N SER A 44 -4.00 2.83 8.59
CA SER A 44 -3.14 1.92 9.37
C SER A 44 -2.58 0.76 8.55
N GLY A 45 -3.35 0.25 7.58
CA GLY A 45 -2.89 -0.77 6.63
C GLY A 45 -1.79 -0.25 5.73
N PHE A 46 -1.97 0.94 5.15
CA PHE A 46 -0.94 1.58 4.32
C PHE A 46 0.31 1.98 5.13
N SER A 47 0.14 2.49 6.36
CA SER A 47 1.25 2.76 7.26
C SER A 47 2.04 1.50 7.58
N CYS A 48 1.36 0.36 7.75
CA CYS A 48 2.00 -0.95 7.91
C CYS A 48 2.84 -1.31 6.68
N MET A 49 2.26 -1.22 5.48
CA MET A 49 2.98 -1.50 4.22
C MET A 49 4.23 -0.61 4.08
N LYS A 50 4.10 0.70 4.35
CA LYS A 50 5.23 1.63 4.32
C LYS A 50 6.33 1.24 5.30
N LYS A 51 5.96 0.93 6.55
CA LYS A 51 6.87 0.49 7.61
C LYS A 51 7.67 -0.75 7.19
N TYR A 52 7.03 -1.67 6.46
CA TYR A 52 7.64 -2.91 6.02
C TYR A 52 8.37 -2.83 4.67
N GLY A 53 8.54 -1.64 4.10
CA GLY A 53 9.47 -1.42 2.98
C GLY A 53 8.83 -1.28 1.61
N TYR A 54 7.51 -1.39 1.50
CA TYR A 54 6.80 -1.06 0.26
C TYR A 54 6.95 0.44 -0.06
N LYS A 55 7.11 0.74 -1.35
CA LYS A 55 7.32 2.12 -1.83
C LYS A 55 6.09 2.67 -2.53
N THR A 56 5.36 1.83 -3.27
CA THR A 56 4.25 2.23 -4.13
C THR A 56 3.08 1.26 -3.97
N VAL A 57 1.86 1.74 -4.16
CA VAL A 57 0.65 0.91 -4.27
C VAL A 57 -0.07 1.18 -5.58
N PHE A 58 -0.55 0.12 -6.22
CA PHE A 58 -1.39 0.19 -7.41
C PHE A 58 -2.84 -0.01 -6.97
N LEU A 59 -3.67 1.01 -7.07
CA LEU A 59 -5.03 1.00 -6.56
C LEU A 59 -6.01 0.87 -7.72
N ARG A 60 -6.97 -0.04 -7.60
CA ARG A 60 -8.02 -0.16 -8.61
C ARG A 60 -8.87 1.10 -8.62
N GLY A 61 -8.94 1.75 -9.78
CA GLY A 61 -9.81 2.91 -10.03
C GLY A 61 -11.09 2.55 -10.78
N TYR A 62 -11.15 1.38 -11.43
CA TYR A 62 -12.32 0.93 -12.19
C TYR A 62 -12.63 -0.54 -11.88
N ASP A 63 -13.84 -0.79 -11.42
CA ASP A 63 -14.37 -2.08 -11.02
C ASP A 63 -15.18 -2.69 -12.18
N PRO A 64 -14.88 -3.92 -12.64
CA PRO A 64 -15.56 -4.52 -13.78
C PRO A 64 -16.96 -5.06 -13.43
N THR A 65 -17.37 -5.01 -12.16
CA THR A 65 -18.66 -5.55 -11.71
C THR A 65 -19.84 -4.94 -12.48
N GLY A 66 -20.79 -5.79 -12.90
CA GLY A 66 -21.94 -5.37 -13.69
C GLY A 66 -21.53 -4.83 -15.06
N ALA A 67 -21.90 -3.58 -15.35
CA ALA A 67 -21.53 -2.91 -16.61
C ALA A 67 -20.14 -2.25 -16.58
N GLY A 68 -19.37 -2.42 -15.50
CA GLY A 68 -18.18 -1.63 -15.22
C GLY A 68 -18.54 -0.27 -14.60
N ARG A 69 -17.74 0.18 -13.63
CA ARG A 69 -17.95 1.44 -12.92
C ARG A 69 -16.66 1.96 -12.29
N PHE A 70 -16.63 3.25 -11.99
CA PHE A 70 -15.62 3.83 -11.09
C PHE A 70 -15.61 3.08 -9.74
N ASP A 71 -14.42 2.70 -9.26
CA ASP A 71 -14.27 2.02 -7.98
C ASP A 71 -14.45 3.05 -6.85
N THR A 72 -15.50 2.86 -6.03
CA THR A 72 -15.86 3.79 -4.96
C THR A 72 -14.80 3.88 -3.86
N ASN A 73 -13.89 2.91 -3.77
CA ASN A 73 -12.79 2.91 -2.79
C ASN A 73 -11.58 3.72 -3.26
N ALA A 74 -11.47 4.01 -4.56
CA ALA A 74 -10.26 4.57 -5.17
C ALA A 74 -9.81 5.86 -4.47
N VAL A 75 -10.70 6.84 -4.32
CA VAL A 75 -10.38 8.15 -3.73
C VAL A 75 -9.87 8.01 -2.29
N ASN A 76 -10.55 7.22 -1.46
CA ASN A 76 -10.17 7.07 -0.05
C ASN A 76 -8.88 6.27 0.10
N ASN A 77 -8.67 5.24 -0.72
CA ASN A 77 -7.42 4.48 -0.73
C ASN A 77 -6.24 5.37 -1.18
N ILE A 78 -6.39 6.16 -2.24
CA ILE A 78 -5.34 7.07 -2.73
C ILE A 78 -4.95 8.07 -1.65
N ARG A 79 -5.94 8.73 -1.01
CA ARG A 79 -5.68 9.68 0.08
C ARG A 79 -4.97 9.01 1.26
N SER A 80 -5.43 7.83 1.67
CA SER A 80 -4.84 7.10 2.80
C SER A 80 -3.41 6.63 2.50
N ALA A 81 -3.16 6.16 1.28
CA ALA A 81 -1.83 5.74 0.85
C ALA A 81 -0.86 6.93 0.74
N ASN A 82 -1.30 8.05 0.17
CA ASN A 82 -0.53 9.29 0.12
C ASN A 82 -0.21 9.80 1.53
N GLN A 83 -1.20 9.78 2.44
CA GLN A 83 -1.02 10.16 3.85
C GLN A 83 -0.04 9.23 4.58
N ALA A 84 0.00 7.94 4.23
CA ALA A 84 1.00 6.99 4.74
C ALA A 84 2.40 7.16 4.11
N GLY A 85 2.55 8.04 3.11
CA GLY A 85 3.80 8.29 2.41
C GLY A 85 4.19 7.21 1.39
N LEU A 86 3.22 6.45 0.87
CA LEU A 86 3.42 5.57 -0.28
C LEU A 86 3.22 6.35 -1.57
N GLY A 87 3.97 6.00 -2.63
CA GLY A 87 3.59 6.39 -3.99
C GLY A 87 2.28 5.71 -4.37
N THR A 88 1.47 6.37 -5.20
CA THR A 88 0.18 5.84 -5.64
C THR A 88 0.11 5.81 -7.16
N GLU A 89 -0.28 4.66 -7.69
CA GLU A 89 -0.59 4.45 -9.09
C GLU A 89 -2.02 3.94 -9.18
N VAL A 90 -2.75 4.29 -10.23
CA VAL A 90 -4.14 3.85 -10.43
C VAL A 90 -4.21 2.94 -11.65
N TYR A 91 -4.87 1.80 -11.50
CA TYR A 91 -5.13 0.90 -12.62
C TYR A 91 -6.62 0.71 -12.85
N MET A 92 -6.96 0.27 -14.06
CA MET A 92 -8.31 0.00 -14.52
C MET A 92 -8.47 -1.50 -14.75
N THR A 93 -9.52 -2.12 -14.20
CA THR A 93 -9.97 -3.43 -14.65
C THR A 93 -11.21 -3.24 -15.53
N PRO A 94 -11.07 -3.22 -16.87
CA PRO A 94 -12.18 -2.96 -17.76
C PRO A 94 -13.21 -4.09 -17.75
N GLN A 95 -14.47 -3.77 -18.09
CA GLN A 95 -15.53 -4.76 -18.32
C GLN A 95 -15.77 -4.90 -19.83
N PRO A 96 -15.09 -5.84 -20.53
CA PRO A 96 -15.19 -5.98 -21.98
C PRO A 96 -16.56 -6.46 -22.46
N HIS A 97 -17.37 -7.06 -21.59
CA HIS A 97 -18.70 -7.61 -21.93
C HIS A 97 -19.86 -6.65 -21.61
N SER A 98 -19.58 -5.40 -21.21
CA SER A 98 -20.64 -4.39 -21.06
C SER A 98 -20.98 -3.74 -22.40
N ASN A 99 -22.09 -3.00 -22.42
CA ASN A 99 -22.47 -2.17 -23.55
C ASN A 99 -21.64 -0.88 -23.65
N LYS A 100 -20.73 -0.61 -22.70
CA LYS A 100 -19.91 0.61 -22.67
C LYS A 100 -18.64 0.42 -23.49
N ARG A 101 -18.29 1.42 -24.29
CA ARG A 101 -17.01 1.45 -25.03
C ARG A 101 -15.84 1.61 -24.05
N GLY A 102 -14.66 1.11 -24.41
CA GLY A 102 -13.46 1.30 -23.58
C GLY A 102 -13.16 2.77 -23.26
N SER A 103 -13.43 3.69 -24.20
CA SER A 103 -13.30 5.14 -23.98
C SER A 103 -14.30 5.70 -22.97
N GLU A 104 -15.51 5.15 -22.92
CA GLU A 104 -16.51 5.53 -21.93
C GLU A 104 -16.11 5.06 -20.54
N GLN A 105 -15.65 3.82 -20.43
CA GLN A 105 -15.16 3.26 -19.17
C GLN A 105 -13.92 4.01 -18.65
N PHE A 106 -12.98 4.37 -19.54
CA PHE A 106 -11.83 5.22 -19.17
C PHE A 106 -12.27 6.63 -18.75
N ARG A 107 -13.23 7.24 -19.44
CA ARG A 107 -13.77 8.55 -19.07
C ARG A 107 -14.42 8.51 -17.68
N GLU A 108 -15.15 7.47 -17.34
CA GLU A 108 -15.72 7.26 -16.00
C GLU A 108 -14.64 7.19 -14.92
N LEU A 109 -13.53 6.48 -15.19
CA LEU A 109 -12.36 6.48 -14.30
C LEU A 109 -11.79 7.90 -14.13
N TYR A 110 -11.50 8.57 -15.23
CA TYR A 110 -10.88 9.90 -15.25
C TYR A 110 -11.75 10.93 -14.51
N GLU A 111 -13.04 10.98 -14.82
CA GLU A 111 -13.98 11.90 -14.16
C GLU A 111 -14.18 11.55 -12.69
N GLY A 112 -14.22 10.26 -12.32
CA GLY A 112 -14.30 9.84 -10.92
C GLY A 112 -13.11 10.32 -10.08
N LEU A 113 -11.88 10.20 -10.61
CA LEU A 113 -10.67 10.73 -9.98
C LEU A 113 -10.70 12.26 -9.90
N ARG A 114 -11.09 12.94 -11.00
CA ARG A 114 -11.18 14.40 -11.07
C ARG A 114 -12.21 14.96 -10.07
N SER A 115 -13.41 14.37 -10.01
CA SER A 115 -14.44 14.72 -9.02
C SER A 115 -13.97 14.44 -7.60
N GLY A 116 -13.17 13.39 -7.40
CA GLY A 116 -12.48 13.09 -6.15
C GLY A 116 -11.35 14.04 -5.79
N LYS A 117 -11.04 15.03 -6.64
CA LYS A 117 -9.89 15.95 -6.51
C LYS A 117 -8.56 15.22 -6.35
N ILE A 118 -8.43 14.08 -7.03
CA ILE A 118 -7.16 13.40 -7.20
C ILE A 118 -6.49 14.04 -8.43
N GLN A 119 -5.31 14.64 -8.22
CA GLN A 119 -4.51 15.31 -9.25
C GLN A 119 -3.43 14.38 -9.78
#